data_AF-A0A484PNB7-F1
#
_entry.id   AF-A0A484PNB7-F1
#
_cell.length_a   1.000
_cell.length_b   1.000
_cell.length_c   1.000
_cell.angle_alpha   90.00
_cell.angle_beta   90.00
_cell.angle_gamma   90.00
#
_symmetry.space_group_name_H-M   'P 1'
#
loop_
_entity.id
_entity.type
_entity.pdbx_description
1 polymer ?
#
loop_
_entity_poly.entity_id
_entity_poly.type
_entity_poly.pdbx_seq_one_letter_code
_entity_poly.pdbx_strand_id
1 'polypeptide(L)'
;MEAKAGQFIVMDCMLFHSGGRNRGNADRRAVNHAYMIPYFRQQIELPGNLDASTLSESEKSLLGFSYSSPPSVEAYLVSREKKNV
;
A
#
# COMPACT_ATOMS: atom_id res chain seq x y z
N MET A 1 -5.97 1.01 24.17
CA MET A 1 -5.37 -0.20 23.60
C MET A 1 -3.86 -0.10 23.75
N GLU A 2 -3.21 -1.17 24.16
CA GLU A 2 -1.77 -1.21 24.44
C GLU A 2 -1.16 -2.41 23.71
N ALA A 3 0.03 -2.23 23.14
CA ALA A 3 0.77 -3.26 22.42
C ALA A 3 2.28 -3.03 22.60
N LYS A 4 3.03 -4.12 22.76
CA LYS A 4 4.50 -4.12 22.80
C LYS A 4 5.08 -4.25 21.38
N ALA A 5 6.37 -3.98 21.23
CA ALA A 5 7.07 -4.26 19.98
C ALA A 5 6.88 -5.74 19.57
N GLY A 6 6.56 -5.96 18.29
CA GLY A 6 6.25 -7.28 17.74
C GLY A 6 4.81 -7.76 17.96
N GLN A 7 3.97 -7.01 18.69
CA GLN A 7 2.53 -7.26 18.75
C GLN A 7 1.80 -6.44 17.69
N PHE A 8 0.71 -7.01 17.18
CA PHE A 8 -0.10 -6.40 16.14
C PHE A 8 -1.51 -6.13 16.66
N ILE A 9 -2.11 -5.08 16.12
CA ILE A 9 -3.52 -4.76 16.31
C ILE A 9 -4.18 -4.99 14.95
N VAL A 10 -5.16 -5.90 14.90
CA VAL A 10 -5.94 -6.17 13.69
C VAL A 10 -7.30 -5.50 13.85
N MET A 11 -7.70 -4.74 12.84
CA MET A 11 -8.95 -3.98 12.83
C MET A 11 -9.68 -4.23 11.52
N ASP A 12 -11.00 -4.30 11.58
CA ASP A 12 -11.87 -4.16 10.41
C ASP A 12 -11.78 -2.70 9.90
N CYS A 13 -11.84 -2.50 8.59
CA CYS A 13 -11.84 -1.19 7.96
C CYS A 13 -13.07 -0.34 8.32
N MET A 14 -14.14 -0.98 8.82
CA MET A 14 -15.35 -0.28 9.30
C MET A 14 -15.31 0.03 10.80
N LEU A 15 -14.27 -0.39 11.53
CA LEU A 15 -14.15 -0.13 12.95
C LEU A 15 -13.90 1.37 13.21
N PHE A 16 -14.73 1.99 14.03
CA PHE A 16 -14.48 3.37 14.47
C PHE A 16 -13.21 3.44 15.32
N HIS A 17 -12.19 4.14 14.84
CA HIS A 17 -10.92 4.28 15.54
C HIS A 17 -10.23 5.61 15.20
N SER A 18 -9.29 6.04 16.05
CA SER A 18 -8.47 7.22 15.83
C SER A 18 -7.13 7.12 16.57
N GLY A 19 -6.18 7.97 16.18
CA GLY A 19 -4.94 8.14 16.92
C GLY A 19 -5.20 8.84 18.26
N GLY A 20 -4.87 8.20 19.38
CA GLY A 20 -4.92 8.84 20.70
C GLY A 20 -3.76 9.83 20.92
N ARG A 21 -3.96 10.83 21.79
CA ARG A 21 -2.94 11.82 22.19
C ARG A 21 -1.74 11.12 22.83
N ASN A 22 -0.52 11.42 22.35
CA ASN A 22 0.70 10.99 23.00
C ASN A 22 0.98 11.88 24.23
N ARG A 23 1.05 11.29 25.42
CA ARG A 23 1.36 11.96 26.70
C ARG A 23 2.73 11.59 27.26
N GLY A 24 3.43 10.65 26.64
CA GLY A 24 4.76 10.24 27.05
C GLY A 24 5.83 11.21 26.55
N ASN A 25 7.03 11.09 27.10
CA ASN A 25 8.19 11.88 26.70
C ASN A 25 8.93 11.31 25.48
N ALA A 26 8.35 10.30 24.81
CA ALA A 26 8.95 9.61 23.68
C ALA A 26 7.97 9.52 22.51
N ASP A 27 8.52 9.48 21.31
CA ASP A 27 7.75 9.31 20.08
C ASP A 27 7.09 7.93 20.02
N ARG A 28 5.80 7.90 19.67
CA ARG A 28 5.08 6.65 19.38
C ARG A 28 5.18 6.33 17.89
N ARG A 29 5.82 5.20 17.56
CA ARG A 29 5.98 4.70 16.18
C ARG A 29 5.21 3.40 15.97
N ALA A 30 4.64 3.24 14.79
CA ALA A 30 3.96 2.02 14.36
C ALA A 30 4.05 1.89 12.83
N VAL A 31 3.96 0.66 12.33
CA VAL A 31 3.82 0.37 10.89
C VAL A 31 2.38 -0.07 10.65
N ASN A 32 1.72 0.56 9.68
CA ASN A 32 0.35 0.22 9.32
C ASN A 32 0.35 -0.61 8.03
N HIS A 33 -0.19 -1.82 8.11
CA HIS A 33 -0.44 -2.68 6.96
C HIS A 33 -1.92 -2.59 6.59
N ALA A 34 -2.23 -1.73 5.61
CA ALA A 34 -3.59 -1.58 5.10
C ALA A 34 -3.80 -2.46 3.87
N TYR A 35 -4.69 -3.45 4.00
CA TYR A 35 -5.08 -4.34 2.91
C TYR A 35 -6.45 -3.95 2.38
N MET A 36 -6.65 -4.11 1.08
CA MET A 36 -7.92 -3.85 0.41
C MET A 36 -8.24 -4.98 -0.57
N ILE A 37 -9.52 -5.13 -0.89
CA ILE A 37 -9.92 -6.03 -1.98
C ILE A 37 -9.39 -5.49 -3.32
N PRO A 38 -9.09 -6.36 -4.31
CA PRO A 38 -8.47 -5.97 -5.59
C PRO A 38 -9.27 -4.99 -6.45
N TYR A 39 -10.52 -4.68 -6.10
CA TYR A 39 -11.35 -3.68 -6.79
C TYR A 39 -10.88 -2.25 -6.55
N PHE A 40 -10.17 -2.00 -5.44
CA PHE A 40 -9.62 -0.69 -5.13
C PHE A 40 -8.15 -0.62 -5.53
N ARG A 41 -7.76 0.55 -6.07
CA ARG A 41 -6.36 0.83 -6.34
C ARG A 41 -5.61 1.01 -5.02
N GLN A 42 -4.40 0.45 -4.96
CA GLN A 42 -3.51 0.65 -3.82
C GLN A 42 -3.23 2.15 -3.60
N GLN A 43 -3.15 2.57 -2.33
CA GLN A 43 -2.96 3.98 -1.96
C GLN A 43 -1.59 4.52 -2.38
N ILE A 44 -0.59 3.64 -2.51
CA ILE A 44 0.79 3.99 -2.87
C ILE A 44 1.17 3.15 -4.08
N GLU A 45 1.74 3.79 -5.11
CA GLU A 45 2.31 3.11 -6.26
C GLU A 45 3.72 2.61 -5.91
N LEU A 46 3.83 1.37 -5.46
CA LEU A 46 5.09 0.72 -5.15
C LEU A 46 5.90 0.30 -6.40
N PRO A 47 5.27 -0.15 -7.51
CA PRO A 47 6.01 -0.46 -8.72
C PRO A 47 6.80 0.74 -9.24
N GLY A 48 8.09 0.55 -9.53
CA GLY A 48 9.01 1.61 -9.95
C GLY A 48 9.68 2.39 -8.81
N ASN A 49 9.23 2.21 -7.56
CA ASN A 49 9.83 2.81 -6.36
C ASN A 49 10.49 1.78 -5.42
N LEU A 50 10.36 0.48 -5.74
CA LEU A 50 10.88 -0.62 -4.97
C LEU A 50 11.64 -1.59 -5.89
N ASP A 51 12.79 -2.08 -5.44
CA ASP A 51 13.48 -3.18 -6.11
C ASP A 51 12.72 -4.49 -5.89
N ALA A 52 12.28 -5.11 -6.99
CA ALA A 52 11.50 -6.33 -6.98
C ALA A 52 12.34 -7.61 -7.17
N SER A 53 13.67 -7.49 -7.27
CA SER A 53 14.57 -8.59 -7.58
C SER A 53 14.53 -9.75 -6.58
N THR A 54 14.23 -9.43 -5.31
CA THR A 54 14.17 -10.41 -4.21
C THR A 54 12.77 -10.89 -3.88
N LEU A 55 11.74 -10.36 -4.55
CA LEU A 55 10.35 -10.67 -4.25
C LEU A 55 9.89 -11.95 -4.94
N SER A 56 9.12 -12.77 -4.22
CA SER A 56 8.33 -13.86 -4.80
C SER A 56 7.16 -13.33 -5.65
N GLU A 57 6.57 -14.19 -6.48
CA GLU A 57 5.43 -13.80 -7.32
C GLU A 57 4.19 -13.42 -6.51
N SER A 58 3.97 -14.06 -5.35
CA SER A 58 2.88 -13.69 -4.44
C SER A 58 3.11 -12.30 -3.82
N GLU A 59 4.34 -11.99 -3.43
CA GLU A 59 4.71 -10.66 -2.91
C GLU A 59 4.59 -9.59 -3.99
N LYS A 60 5.06 -9.86 -5.22
CA LYS A 60 4.89 -8.94 -6.35
C LYS A 60 3.41 -8.64 -6.62
N SER A 61 2.57 -9.67 -6.62
CA SER A 61 1.12 -9.51 -6.79
C SER A 61 0.51 -8.67 -5.66
N LEU A 62 0.86 -8.97 -4.40
CA LEU A 62 0.38 -8.22 -3.23
C LEU A 62 0.83 -6.75 -3.25
N LEU A 63 2.05 -6.48 -3.71
CA LEU A 63 2.63 -5.13 -3.79
C LEU A 63 2.29 -4.39 -5.10
N GLY A 64 1.36 -4.94 -5.90
CA GLY A 64 0.77 -4.22 -7.03
C GLY A 64 1.56 -4.27 -8.33
N PHE A 65 2.65 -5.04 -8.43
CA PHE A 65 3.47 -5.14 -9.66
C PHE A 65 2.68 -5.69 -10.84
N SER A 66 1.67 -6.53 -10.59
CA SER A 66 0.78 -7.08 -11.61
C SER A 66 -0.34 -6.11 -12.04
N TYR A 67 -0.50 -4.97 -11.36
CA TYR A 67 -1.65 -4.07 -11.50
C TYR A 67 -1.24 -2.59 -11.69
N SER A 68 -0.02 -2.36 -12.17
CA SER A 68 0.53 -1.00 -12.33
C SER A 68 -0.29 -0.16 -13.31
N SER A 69 -0.40 1.12 -12.99
CA SER A 69 -1.01 2.13 -13.87
C SER A 69 0.07 3.00 -14.51
N PRO A 70 -0.23 3.65 -15.65
CA PRO A 70 0.71 4.59 -16.25
C PRO A 70 1.11 5.68 -15.23
N PRO A 71 2.41 5.97 -15.06
CA PRO A 71 2.90 6.87 -14.02
C PRO A 71 2.71 8.36 -14.36
N SER A 72 2.31 8.66 -15.59
CA SER A 72 2.08 10.02 -16.08
C SER A 72 0.95 10.05 -17.11
N VAL A 73 0.43 11.25 -17.35
CA VAL A 73 -0.57 11.50 -18.41
C VAL A 73 -0.02 11.10 -19.77
N GLU A 74 1.23 11.45 -20.07
CA GLU A 74 1.90 11.08 -21.33
C GLU A 74 1.94 9.56 -21.52
N ALA A 75 2.41 8.82 -20.50
CA ALA A 75 2.47 7.37 -20.56
C ALA A 75 1.08 6.74 -20.73
N TYR A 76 0.05 7.36 -20.14
CA TYR A 76 -1.34 6.94 -20.33
C TYR A 76 -1.80 7.14 -21.78
N LEU A 77 -1.56 8.30 -22.37
CA LEU A 77 -1.94 8.59 -23.77
C LEU A 77 -1.25 7.63 -24.74
N VAL A 78 0.06 7.40 -24.59
CA VAL A 78 0.82 6.43 -25.39
C VAL A 78 0.24 5.00 -25.26
N SER A 79 -0.16 4.60 -24.04
CA SER A 79 -0.79 3.28 -23.83
C SER A 79 -2.14 3.12 -24.53
N ARG A 80 -2.85 4.22 -24.78
CA ARG A 80 -4.17 4.25 -25.43
C ARG A 80 -4.07 4.16 -26.95
N GLU A 81 -3.04 4.76 -27.54
CA GLU A 81 -2.79 4.69 -28.99
C GLU A 81 -2.56 3.25 -29.46
N LYS A 82 -1.79 2.47 -28.69
CA LYS A 82 -1.53 1.05 -28.97
C LYS A 82 -2.77 0.15 -28.93
N LYS A 83 -3.89 0.61 -28.37
CA LYS A 83 -5.15 -0.15 -28.32
C LYS A 83 -6.07 0.11 -29.52
N ASN A 84 -5.81 1.16 -30.30
CA ASN A 84 -6.63 1.58 -31.44
C ASN A 84 -6.06 1.13 -32.80
N VAL A 85 -5.07 0.23 -32.78
CA VAL A 85 -4.48 -0.46 -33.94
C VAL A 85 -4.72 -1.95 -33.77
#